data_AF-A0A396HNI5-F1
#
_entry.id   AF-A0A396HNI5-F1
#
_cell.length_a   1.000
_cell.length_b   1.000
_cell.length_c   1.000
_cell.angle_alpha   90.00
_cell.angle_beta   90.00
_cell.angle_gamma   90.00
#
_symmetry.space_group_name_H-M   'P 1'
#
loop_
_entity.id
_entity.type
_entity.pdbx_description
1 polymer ?
#
loop_
_entity_poly.entity_id
_entity_poly.type
_entity_poly.pdbx_seq_one_letter_code
_entity_poly.pdbx_strand_id
1 'polypeptide(L)'
;MDAVMFSTYSHHLTLKSFHLSCMFELWENESDYFNRWVEAAKHRHIEVLRLHFSYFLYVPLAPTIFCCKTLVNLTLTLIRVATMFHCSINLPLLKTRYLSSVQFEDMKDFMNLLSGCPILEFLHTIGVRYYRGRLERIFNEEINSYYKGFPVFENLTNLHLKLFQARHVWYEVVKMLQSCPKLQTLRIVKCHLNSTTIEG
;
A
#
# COMPACT_ATOMS: atom_id res chain seq x y z
N MET A 1 26.61 9.30 -2.43
CA MET A 1 26.96 8.15 -1.56
C MET A 1 26.26 6.92 -2.11
N ASP A 2 26.98 5.82 -2.32
CA ASP A 2 26.38 4.54 -2.67
C ASP A 2 25.57 4.04 -1.46
N ALA A 3 24.26 4.25 -1.48
CA ALA A 3 23.35 3.82 -0.44
C ALA A 3 23.07 2.31 -0.52
N VAL A 4 24.12 1.51 -0.44
CA VAL A 4 24.06 0.05 -0.45
C VAL A 4 23.89 -0.42 1.00
N MET A 5 22.66 -0.78 1.37
CA MET A 5 22.36 -1.28 2.73
C MET A 5 22.91 -2.69 2.99
N PHE A 6 22.98 -3.54 1.96
CA PHE A 6 23.41 -4.93 2.09
C PHE A 6 24.76 -5.17 1.43
N SER A 7 25.63 -5.91 2.12
CA SER A 7 26.93 -6.29 1.60
C SER A 7 26.83 -7.01 0.25
N THR A 8 27.69 -6.61 -0.70
CA THR A 8 27.80 -7.22 -2.02
C THR A 8 28.22 -8.68 -1.99
N TYR A 9 28.80 -9.14 -0.87
CA TYR A 9 29.20 -10.54 -0.68
C TYR A 9 28.06 -11.43 -0.17
N SER A 10 26.89 -10.86 0.15
CA SER A 10 25.78 -11.57 0.79
C SER A 10 24.57 -11.80 -0.11
N HIS A 11 24.67 -11.50 -1.42
CA HIS A 11 23.55 -11.59 -2.36
C HIS A 11 22.97 -13.01 -2.50
N HIS A 12 23.82 -14.04 -2.34
CA HIS A 12 23.40 -15.45 -2.41
C HIS A 12 22.76 -15.95 -1.11
N LEU A 13 22.92 -15.21 -0.01
CA LEU A 13 22.39 -15.60 1.29
C LEU A 13 20.96 -15.07 1.45
N THR A 14 20.05 -15.96 1.84
CA THR A 14 18.67 -15.61 2.14
C THR A 14 18.59 -14.62 3.29
N LEU A 15 17.88 -13.51 3.07
CA LEU A 15 17.53 -12.57 4.12
C LEU A 15 16.14 -12.94 4.60
N LYS A 16 16.01 -13.60 5.76
CA LYS A 16 14.69 -14.08 6.20
C LYS A 16 13.72 -12.96 6.58
N SER A 17 14.22 -11.91 7.24
CA SER A 17 13.40 -10.82 7.78
C SER A 17 14.09 -9.47 7.58
N PHE A 18 13.31 -8.48 7.15
CA PHE A 18 13.72 -7.09 7.10
C PHE A 18 12.74 -6.24 7.92
N HIS A 19 13.26 -5.60 8.97
CA HIS A 19 12.50 -4.68 9.81
C HIS A 19 13.18 -3.31 9.78
N LEU A 20 12.42 -2.28 9.39
CA LEU A 20 12.84 -0.89 9.47
C LEU A 20 11.80 -0.12 10.28
N SER A 21 12.28 0.54 11.34
CA SER A 21 11.49 1.48 12.13
C SER A 21 12.19 2.83 12.12
N CYS A 22 11.53 3.87 11.62
CA CYS A 22 12.08 5.22 11.58
C CYS A 22 11.14 6.20 12.29
N MET A 23 11.70 6.94 13.24
CA MET A 23 10.98 7.93 14.05
C MET A 23 11.23 9.37 13.60
N PHE A 24 11.92 9.56 12.48
CA PHE A 24 12.28 10.88 11.93
C PHE A 24 11.70 11.06 10.53
N GLU A 25 11.58 12.32 10.12
CA GLU A 25 11.13 12.70 8.79
C GLU A 25 12.20 12.30 7.76
N LEU A 26 11.89 11.32 6.91
CA LEU A 26 12.70 11.07 5.71
C LEU A 26 12.36 12.15 4.69
N TRP A 27 13.36 12.88 4.21
CA TRP A 27 13.16 13.78 3.07
C TRP A 27 12.80 12.97 1.82
N GLU A 28 12.01 13.54 0.89
CA GLU A 28 11.57 12.82 -0.33
C GLU A 28 12.75 12.18 -1.08
N ASN A 29 13.91 12.81 -1.04
CA ASN A 29 15.16 12.36 -1.68
C ASN A 29 15.72 11.06 -1.09
N GLU A 30 15.37 10.71 0.16
CA GLU A 30 15.81 9.47 0.80
C GLU A 30 14.88 8.30 0.53
N SER A 31 13.68 8.55 0.00
CA SER A 31 12.72 7.50 -0.35
C SER A 31 13.21 6.57 -1.47
N ASP A 32 14.07 7.06 -2.37
CA ASP A 32 14.70 6.24 -3.40
C ASP A 32 15.66 5.21 -2.80
N TYR A 33 16.40 5.59 -1.76
CA TYR A 33 17.28 4.65 -1.06
C TYR A 33 16.48 3.58 -0.35
N PHE A 34 15.39 3.97 0.30
CA PHE A 34 14.48 3.05 0.96
C PHE A 34 13.90 2.01 -0.01
N ASN A 35 13.41 2.44 -1.17
CA ASN A 35 12.88 1.52 -2.18
C ASN A 35 13.93 0.55 -2.71
N ARG A 36 15.17 1.02 -2.91
CA ARG A 36 16.29 0.16 -3.29
C ARG A 36 16.60 -0.89 -2.21
N TRP A 37 16.48 -0.54 -0.93
CA TRP A 37 16.70 -1.49 0.16
C TRP A 37 15.61 -2.55 0.22
N VAL A 38 14.34 -2.16 0.09
CA VAL A 38 13.23 -3.12 0.03
C VAL A 38 13.38 -4.05 -1.17
N GLU A 39 13.76 -3.51 -2.34
CA GLU A 39 13.96 -4.33 -3.53
C GLU A 39 15.16 -5.28 -3.38
N ALA A 40 16.28 -4.83 -2.80
CA ALA A 40 17.41 -5.71 -2.52
C ALA A 40 17.06 -6.81 -1.50
N ALA A 41 16.23 -6.50 -0.51
CA ALA A 41 15.72 -7.46 0.44
C ALA A 41 14.83 -8.52 -0.26
N LYS A 42 13.93 -8.07 -1.14
CA LYS A 42 13.11 -8.94 -2.02
C LYS A 42 13.96 -9.90 -2.86
N HIS A 43 15.06 -9.44 -3.45
CA HIS A 43 15.98 -10.30 -4.22
C HIS A 43 16.64 -11.41 -3.38
N ARG A 44 16.70 -11.22 -2.06
CA ARG A 44 17.24 -12.20 -1.11
C ARG A 44 16.15 -13.08 -0.49
N HIS A 45 14.99 -13.20 -1.15
CA HIS A 45 13.90 -14.10 -0.76
C HIS A 45 13.33 -13.85 0.64
N ILE A 46 13.09 -12.58 0.98
CA ILE A 46 12.48 -12.23 2.27
C ILE A 46 11.14 -12.90 2.51
N GLU A 47 10.94 -13.34 3.76
CA GLU A 47 9.69 -13.88 4.25
C GLU A 47 8.92 -12.86 5.10
N VAL A 48 9.64 -11.98 5.80
CA VAL A 48 9.05 -10.99 6.71
C VAL A 48 9.54 -9.60 6.33
N LEU A 49 8.59 -8.69 6.03
CA LEU A 49 8.85 -7.27 5.88
C LEU A 49 8.03 -6.49 6.91
N ARG A 50 8.72 -5.66 7.71
CA ARG A 50 8.08 -4.74 8.65
C ARG A 50 8.63 -3.35 8.44
N LEU A 51 7.73 -2.42 8.16
CA LEU A 51 8.02 -1.03 7.87
C LEU A 51 7.16 -0.18 8.79
N HIS A 52 7.80 0.50 9.74
CA HIS A 52 7.13 1.33 10.73
C HIS A 52 7.68 2.75 10.70
N PHE A 53 6.80 3.72 10.44
CA PHE A 53 7.14 5.13 10.45
C PHE A 53 6.21 5.86 11.42
N SER A 54 6.74 6.85 12.14
CA SER A 54 6.02 7.55 13.22
C SER A 54 5.72 9.03 12.93
N TYR A 55 6.18 9.59 11.80
CA TYR A 55 5.97 11.00 11.43
C TYR A 55 4.81 11.20 10.43
N PHE A 56 4.25 12.41 10.38
CA PHE A 56 3.04 12.75 9.63
C PHE A 56 3.15 12.67 8.10
N LEU A 57 4.35 12.48 7.54
CA LEU A 57 4.54 12.29 6.11
C LEU A 57 4.64 10.81 5.76
N TYR A 58 3.83 10.39 4.79
CA TYR A 58 3.86 9.03 4.27
C TYR A 58 5.08 8.81 3.40
N VAL A 59 5.82 7.74 3.68
CA VAL A 59 7.00 7.36 2.89
C VAL A 59 6.56 6.64 1.61
N PRO A 60 6.99 7.09 0.42
CA PRO A 60 6.71 6.40 -0.83
C PRO A 60 7.32 5.00 -0.86
N LEU A 61 6.50 4.01 -1.20
CA LEU A 61 6.89 2.62 -1.39
C LEU A 61 6.51 2.16 -2.80
N ALA A 62 7.49 1.59 -3.50
CA ALA A 62 7.31 0.96 -4.79
C ALA A 62 6.41 -0.28 -4.65
N PRO A 63 5.46 -0.50 -5.56
CA PRO A 63 4.49 -1.58 -5.44
C PRO A 63 5.12 -2.97 -5.72
N THR A 64 6.37 -3.03 -6.17
CA THR A 64 7.08 -4.26 -6.54
C THR A 64 7.18 -5.29 -5.41
N ILE A 65 7.06 -4.86 -4.15
CA ILE A 65 7.01 -5.75 -2.99
C ILE A 65 5.75 -6.61 -2.96
N PHE A 66 4.64 -6.13 -3.55
CA PHE A 66 3.38 -6.88 -3.65
C PHE A 66 3.43 -7.99 -4.71
N CYS A 67 4.55 -8.20 -5.39
CA CYS A 67 4.81 -9.35 -6.26
C CYS A 67 5.72 -10.42 -5.60
N CYS A 68 6.08 -10.24 -4.33
CA CYS A 68 7.07 -11.07 -3.66
C CYS A 68 6.50 -12.44 -3.24
N LYS A 69 6.80 -13.48 -4.03
CA LYS A 69 6.26 -14.84 -3.81
C LYS A 69 6.66 -15.49 -2.49
N THR A 70 7.78 -15.05 -1.91
CA THR A 70 8.33 -15.58 -0.66
C THR A 70 7.76 -14.89 0.57
N LEU A 71 7.08 -13.75 0.40
CA LEU A 71 6.62 -12.93 1.50
C LEU A 71 5.48 -13.61 2.25
N VAL A 72 5.73 -13.90 3.52
CA VAL A 72 4.79 -14.53 4.46
C VAL A 72 4.12 -13.47 5.34
N ASN A 73 4.88 -12.46 5.78
CA ASN A 73 4.37 -11.41 6.66
C ASN A 73 4.77 -10.01 6.16
N LEU A 74 3.79 -9.11 6.07
CA LEU A 74 3.93 -7.75 5.61
C LEU A 74 3.27 -6.83 6.63
N THR A 75 4.07 -6.00 7.30
CA THR A 75 3.55 -4.95 8.17
C THR A 75 4.00 -3.62 7.61
N LEU A 76 3.02 -2.76 7.28
CA LEU A 76 3.25 -1.40 6.83
C LEU A 76 2.61 -0.45 7.85
N THR A 77 3.20 0.71 8.08
CA THR A 77 2.63 1.79 8.89
C THR A 77 3.16 3.13 8.36
N LEU A 78 2.25 4.06 8.04
CA LEU A 78 2.53 5.36 7.43
C LEU A 78 3.31 5.25 6.10
N ILE A 79 2.86 4.32 5.25
CA ILE A 79 3.40 4.08 3.91
C ILE A 79 2.45 4.59 2.83
N ARG A 80 2.97 5.29 1.82
CA ARG A 80 2.26 5.64 0.59
C ARG A 80 2.69 4.69 -0.52
N VAL A 81 1.79 3.85 -0.99
CA VAL A 81 2.03 2.95 -2.12
C VAL A 81 1.90 3.76 -3.41
N ALA A 82 2.96 3.78 -4.21
CA ALA A 82 2.93 4.36 -5.55
C ALA A 82 2.00 3.55 -6.48
N THR A 83 1.62 4.12 -7.63
CA THR A 83 0.66 3.49 -8.55
C THR A 83 1.01 2.05 -8.91
N MET A 84 0.02 1.16 -8.86
CA MET A 84 0.17 -0.27 -9.10
C MET A 84 -0.07 -0.66 -10.57
N PHE A 85 -0.12 0.32 -11.48
CA PHE A 85 -0.42 0.12 -12.90
C PHE A 85 0.47 -0.96 -13.59
N HIS A 86 1.76 -1.03 -13.24
CA HIS A 86 2.71 -2.03 -13.75
C HIS A 86 2.98 -3.19 -12.78
N CYS A 87 2.12 -3.39 -11.79
CA CYS A 87 2.31 -4.36 -10.71
C CYS A 87 1.23 -5.44 -10.73
N SER A 88 1.63 -6.65 -11.10
CA SER A 88 0.78 -7.85 -10.98
C SER A 88 0.95 -8.47 -9.60
N ILE A 89 0.04 -8.12 -8.69
CA ILE A 89 0.11 -8.57 -7.30
C ILE A 89 0.06 -10.09 -7.23
N ASN A 90 1.02 -10.66 -6.49
CA ASN A 90 1.17 -12.10 -6.35
C ASN A 90 1.86 -12.40 -5.02
N LEU A 91 1.05 -12.67 -4.00
CA LEU A 91 1.49 -12.90 -2.62
C LEU A 91 0.94 -14.25 -2.10
N PRO A 92 1.35 -15.39 -2.70
CA PRO A 92 0.73 -16.70 -2.49
C PRO A 92 0.98 -17.27 -1.09
N LEU A 93 2.06 -16.85 -0.42
CA LEU A 93 2.42 -17.31 0.92
C LEU A 93 2.02 -16.32 2.01
N LEU A 94 1.44 -15.18 1.66
CA LEU A 94 1.13 -14.13 2.62
C LEU A 94 0.09 -14.65 3.60
N LYS A 95 0.39 -14.46 4.89
CA LYS A 95 -0.47 -14.77 6.04
C LYS A 95 -0.92 -13.50 6.78
N THR A 96 -0.46 -12.35 6.32
CA THR A 96 -0.84 -11.06 6.89
C THR A 96 -2.32 -10.84 6.68
N ARG A 97 -3.04 -10.73 7.79
CA ARG A 97 -4.47 -10.45 7.79
C ARG A 97 -4.77 -8.97 7.96
N TYR A 98 -3.81 -8.20 8.47
CA TYR A 98 -3.98 -6.79 8.75
C TYR A 98 -2.89 -5.93 8.13
N LEU A 99 -3.28 -4.88 7.41
CA LEU A 99 -2.40 -3.76 7.07
C LEU A 99 -2.93 -2.50 7.74
N SER A 100 -2.03 -1.68 8.28
CA SER A 100 -2.39 -0.46 9.01
C SER A 100 -1.75 0.76 8.37
N SER A 101 -2.49 1.87 8.31
CA SER A 101 -1.94 3.16 7.93
C SER A 101 -1.27 3.19 6.55
N VAL A 102 -1.82 2.47 5.57
CA VAL A 102 -1.38 2.50 4.16
C VAL A 102 -2.21 3.50 3.37
N GLN A 103 -1.55 4.34 2.58
CA GLN A 103 -2.16 5.30 1.65
C GLN A 103 -1.95 4.82 0.21
N PHE A 104 -2.98 4.94 -0.63
CA PHE A 104 -2.92 4.63 -2.06
C PHE A 104 -3.14 5.90 -2.89
N GLU A 105 -2.53 5.96 -4.07
CA GLU A 105 -2.68 7.08 -5.02
C GLU A 105 -4.08 7.13 -5.63
N ASP A 106 -4.70 5.98 -5.87
CA ASP A 106 -6.11 5.89 -6.28
C ASP A 106 -6.84 4.65 -5.69
N MET A 107 -8.16 4.61 -5.88
CA MET A 107 -8.98 3.50 -5.37
C MET A 107 -8.69 2.20 -6.12
N LYS A 108 -8.27 2.26 -7.38
CA LYS A 108 -7.99 1.06 -8.17
C LYS A 108 -6.76 0.33 -7.64
N ASP A 109 -5.71 1.05 -7.26
CA ASP A 109 -4.51 0.50 -6.60
C ASP A 109 -4.88 -0.26 -5.33
N PHE A 110 -5.72 0.37 -4.49
CA PHE A 110 -6.26 -0.26 -3.29
C PHE A 110 -7.05 -1.55 -3.60
N MET A 111 -7.89 -1.51 -4.63
CA MET A 111 -8.70 -2.67 -5.05
C MET A 111 -7.86 -3.80 -5.63
N ASN A 112 -6.78 -3.47 -6.33
CA ASN A 112 -5.83 -4.44 -6.83
C ASN A 112 -5.15 -5.15 -5.67
N LEU A 113 -4.75 -4.42 -4.61
CA LEU A 113 -4.19 -5.06 -3.41
C LEU A 113 -5.14 -6.10 -2.82
N LEU A 114 -6.41 -5.75 -2.68
CA LEU A 114 -7.43 -6.67 -2.16
C LEU A 114 -7.63 -7.90 -3.04
N SER A 115 -7.52 -7.77 -4.37
CA SER A 115 -7.73 -8.90 -5.28
C SER A 115 -6.55 -9.88 -5.28
N GLY A 116 -5.33 -9.36 -5.17
CA GLY A 116 -4.13 -10.19 -5.08
C GLY A 116 -3.82 -10.74 -3.68
N CYS A 117 -4.56 -10.29 -2.65
CA CYS A 117 -4.41 -10.72 -1.25
C CYS A 117 -5.77 -11.11 -0.62
N PRO A 118 -6.41 -12.20 -1.09
CA PRO A 118 -7.77 -12.55 -0.67
C PRO A 118 -7.88 -12.94 0.81
N ILE A 119 -6.77 -13.21 1.50
CA ILE A 119 -6.75 -13.56 2.93
C ILE A 119 -6.72 -12.33 3.86
N LEU A 120 -6.69 -11.12 3.31
CA LEU A 120 -6.65 -9.90 4.10
C LEU A 120 -8.01 -9.68 4.76
N GLU A 121 -8.08 -9.83 6.09
CA GLU A 121 -9.33 -9.71 6.86
C GLU A 121 -9.51 -8.32 7.46
N PHE A 122 -8.46 -7.54 7.59
CA PHE A 122 -8.47 -6.22 8.19
C PHE A 122 -7.58 -5.31 7.37
N LEU A 123 -8.10 -4.17 6.93
CA LEU A 123 -7.30 -3.22 6.19
C LEU A 123 -7.64 -1.84 6.71
N HIS A 124 -6.74 -1.28 7.52
CA HIS A 124 -6.79 0.09 7.98
C HIS A 124 -5.99 0.93 6.99
N THR A 125 -6.65 1.50 6.00
CA THR A 125 -6.06 2.56 5.16
C THR A 125 -6.34 3.91 5.79
N ILE A 126 -5.41 4.85 5.68
CA ILE A 126 -5.54 6.22 6.20
C ILE A 126 -5.66 7.21 5.03
N GLY A 127 -6.15 6.74 3.89
CA GLY A 127 -6.56 7.58 2.78
C GLY A 127 -6.30 6.94 1.42
N VAL A 128 -7.20 7.22 0.50
CA VAL A 128 -6.99 7.09 -0.93
C VAL A 128 -6.97 8.52 -1.45
N ARG A 129 -5.87 8.96 -2.06
CA ARG A 129 -5.85 10.28 -2.69
C ARG A 129 -6.76 10.25 -3.91
N TYR A 130 -7.42 11.37 -4.18
CA TYR A 130 -8.22 11.53 -5.40
C TYR A 130 -7.49 12.50 -6.31
N TYR A 131 -6.61 12.00 -7.17
CA TYR A 131 -6.08 12.79 -8.27
C TYR A 131 -6.88 12.47 -9.54
N ARG A 132 -8.01 13.14 -9.73
CA ARG A 132 -8.65 13.18 -11.07
C ARG A 132 -7.76 13.90 -12.11
N GLY A 133 -6.77 14.69 -11.69
CA GLY A 133 -6.17 15.74 -12.52
C GLY A 133 -4.80 15.50 -13.15
N ARG A 134 -4.19 14.31 -13.10
CA ARG A 134 -2.86 14.10 -13.75
C ARG A 134 -2.81 12.99 -14.80
N LEU A 135 -3.71 12.01 -14.75
CA LEU A 135 -3.82 10.98 -15.78
C LEU A 135 -4.66 11.42 -16.99
N GLU A 136 -5.38 12.54 -16.90
CA GLU A 136 -6.15 13.07 -18.03
C GLU A 136 -5.27 13.44 -19.26
N ARG A 137 -3.94 13.52 -19.11
CA ARG A 137 -3.03 13.90 -20.20
C ARG A 137 -2.35 12.73 -20.92
N ILE A 138 -2.53 11.48 -20.48
CA ILE A 138 -1.99 10.29 -21.16
C ILE A 138 -3.03 9.16 -21.08
N PHE A 139 -4.07 9.23 -21.93
CA PHE A 139 -4.97 8.10 -22.13
C PHE A 139 -4.40 7.20 -23.22
N ASN A 140 -4.05 5.97 -22.89
CA ASN A 140 -3.80 4.88 -23.85
C ASN A 140 -4.68 3.67 -23.50
N GLU A 141 -4.77 2.69 -24.40
CA GLU A 141 -5.65 1.52 -24.23
C GLU A 141 -5.32 0.70 -22.98
N GLU A 142 -4.05 0.65 -22.58
CA GLU A 142 -3.60 -0.06 -21.38
C GLU A 142 -4.14 0.58 -20.09
N ILE A 143 -4.10 1.91 -20.00
CA ILE A 143 -4.68 2.67 -18.88
C ILE A 143 -6.20 2.47 -18.82
N ASN A 144 -6.88 2.51 -19.97
CA ASN A 144 -8.33 2.26 -20.03
C ASN A 144 -8.68 0.83 -19.59
N SER A 145 -7.85 -0.15 -19.93
CA SER A 145 -8.00 -1.54 -19.48
C SER A 145 -7.83 -1.66 -17.97
N TYR A 146 -6.84 -0.99 -17.38
CA TYR A 146 -6.60 -1.00 -15.93
C TYR A 146 -7.82 -0.49 -15.14
N TYR A 147 -8.52 0.53 -15.63
CA TYR A 147 -9.71 1.07 -14.97
C TYR A 147 -11.01 0.32 -15.28
N LYS A 148 -10.99 -0.78 -16.04
CA LYS A 148 -12.20 -1.62 -16.25
C LYS A 148 -12.54 -2.42 -14.99
N GLY A 149 -13.74 -2.17 -14.46
CA GLY A 149 -14.41 -3.00 -13.46
C GLY A 149 -13.69 -3.14 -12.12
N PHE A 150 -14.39 -3.68 -11.13
CA PHE A 150 -13.78 -4.11 -9.87
C PHE A 150 -13.87 -5.64 -9.74
N PRO A 151 -12.81 -6.29 -9.24
CA PRO A 151 -12.87 -7.71 -8.91
C PRO A 151 -13.84 -7.95 -7.76
N VAL A 152 -14.36 -9.18 -7.64
CA VAL A 152 -15.18 -9.61 -6.50
C VAL A 152 -14.25 -10.12 -5.39
N PHE A 153 -14.46 -9.65 -4.15
CA PHE A 153 -13.69 -10.05 -2.99
C PHE A 153 -14.46 -11.09 -2.18
N GLU A 154 -14.39 -12.34 -2.61
CA GLU A 154 -15.18 -13.44 -2.04
C GLU A 154 -14.84 -13.79 -0.59
N ASN A 155 -13.71 -13.33 -0.06
CA ASN A 155 -13.21 -13.70 1.26
C ASN A 155 -13.16 -12.53 2.24
N LEU A 156 -13.42 -11.30 1.79
CA LEU A 156 -13.36 -10.12 2.64
C LEU A 156 -14.59 -10.06 3.57
N THR A 157 -14.38 -10.37 4.85
CA THR A 157 -15.44 -10.40 5.88
C THR A 157 -15.41 -9.18 6.79
N ASN A 158 -14.27 -8.52 6.97
CA ASN A 158 -14.16 -7.31 7.77
C ASN A 158 -13.40 -6.22 6.99
N LEU A 159 -13.85 -4.97 7.09
CA LEU A 159 -13.24 -3.85 6.40
C LEU A 159 -13.28 -2.59 7.27
N HIS A 160 -12.13 -1.94 7.44
CA HIS A 160 -12.02 -0.70 8.22
C HIS A 160 -11.35 0.43 7.42
N LEU A 161 -12.15 1.24 6.74
CA LEU A 161 -11.66 2.33 5.91
C LEU A 161 -11.52 3.62 6.73
N LYS A 162 -10.36 4.29 6.64
CA LYS A 162 -10.20 5.67 7.13
C LYS A 162 -9.89 6.58 5.95
N LEU A 163 -10.84 7.45 5.61
CA LEU A 163 -10.81 8.30 4.42
C LEU A 163 -10.40 9.72 4.79
N PHE A 164 -9.27 10.21 4.28
CA PHE A 164 -8.76 11.56 4.56
C PHE A 164 -8.97 12.50 3.38
N GLN A 165 -9.39 13.74 3.65
CA GLN A 165 -9.62 14.78 2.62
C GLN A 165 -10.53 14.35 1.46
N ALA A 166 -11.38 13.36 1.70
CA ALA A 166 -12.09 12.66 0.64
C ALA A 166 -13.44 13.33 0.35
N ARG A 167 -13.44 14.37 -0.50
CA ARG A 167 -14.66 15.11 -0.86
C ARG A 167 -15.59 14.32 -1.79
N HIS A 168 -15.08 13.35 -2.56
CA HIS A 168 -15.84 12.65 -3.62
C HIS A 168 -15.62 11.12 -3.74
N VAL A 169 -15.07 10.45 -2.73
CA VAL A 169 -14.74 9.00 -2.84
C VAL A 169 -15.92 8.07 -2.57
N TRP A 170 -17.06 8.59 -2.08
CA TRP A 170 -18.18 7.74 -1.66
C TRP A 170 -18.75 6.89 -2.78
N TYR A 171 -18.78 7.40 -4.02
CA TYR A 171 -19.22 6.62 -5.17
C TYR A 171 -18.36 5.36 -5.37
N GLU A 172 -17.03 5.51 -5.33
CA GLU A 172 -16.12 4.37 -5.49
C GLU A 172 -16.11 3.44 -4.28
N VAL A 173 -16.27 3.98 -3.07
CA VAL A 173 -16.45 3.18 -1.86
C VAL A 173 -17.71 2.33 -1.98
N VAL A 174 -18.85 2.90 -2.38
CA VAL A 174 -20.10 2.14 -2.56
C VAL A 174 -19.93 1.06 -3.63
N LYS A 175 -19.31 1.41 -4.76
CA LYS A 175 -19.07 0.47 -5.86
C LYS A 175 -18.11 -0.66 -5.46
N MET A 176 -17.11 -0.38 -4.61
CA MET A 176 -16.29 -1.43 -3.99
C MET A 176 -17.12 -2.30 -3.05
N LEU A 177 -17.95 -1.71 -2.18
CA LEU A 177 -18.73 -2.49 -1.21
C LEU A 177 -19.67 -3.50 -1.91
N GLN A 178 -20.17 -3.16 -3.11
CA GLN A 178 -20.93 -4.08 -3.97
C GLN A 178 -20.10 -5.31 -4.42
N SER A 179 -18.76 -5.20 -4.45
CA SER A 179 -17.84 -6.29 -4.74
C SER A 179 -17.50 -7.17 -3.53
N CYS A 180 -18.04 -6.91 -2.33
CA CYS A 180 -17.69 -7.63 -1.10
C CYS A 180 -18.87 -8.47 -0.56
N PRO A 181 -19.25 -9.60 -1.21
CA PRO A 181 -20.49 -10.33 -0.92
C PRO A 181 -20.56 -10.96 0.47
N LYS A 182 -19.42 -11.19 1.13
CA LYS A 182 -19.33 -11.81 2.47
C LYS A 182 -18.98 -10.82 3.57
N LEU A 183 -19.07 -9.51 3.30
CA LEU A 183 -18.71 -8.48 4.29
C LEU A 183 -19.68 -8.51 5.47
N GLN A 184 -19.15 -8.75 6.66
CA GLN A 184 -19.90 -8.84 7.93
C GLN A 184 -19.67 -7.61 8.80
N THR A 185 -18.43 -7.10 8.85
CA THR A 185 -18.08 -5.91 9.63
C THR A 185 -17.56 -4.81 8.71
N LEU A 186 -18.19 -3.64 8.77
CA LEU A 186 -17.75 -2.45 8.06
C LEU A 186 -17.59 -1.29 9.04
N ARG A 187 -16.40 -0.70 9.08
CA ARG A 187 -16.15 0.57 9.76
C ARG A 187 -15.60 1.57 8.77
N ILE A 188 -16.24 2.73 8.64
CA ILE A 188 -15.75 3.83 7.81
C ILE A 188 -15.58 5.06 8.70
N VAL A 189 -14.38 5.62 8.72
CA VAL A 189 -14.05 6.84 9.45
C VAL A 189 -13.62 7.89 8.45
N LYS A 190 -14.34 9.00 8.37
CA LYS A 190 -13.97 10.13 7.52
C LYS A 190 -13.20 11.16 8.37
N CYS A 191 -11.97 11.46 7.97
CA CYS A 191 -11.13 12.44 8.64
C CYS A 191 -10.99 13.70 7.80
N HIS A 192 -11.28 14.84 8.41
CA HIS A 192 -10.89 16.16 7.92
C HIS A 192 -9.62 16.57 8.66
N LEU A 193 -8.59 17.00 7.92
CA LEU A 193 -7.52 17.77 8.53
C LEU A 193 -8.14 19.12 8.89
N ASN A 194 -8.47 19.32 10.16
CA ASN A 194 -8.75 20.66 10.65
C ASN A 194 -7.43 21.41 10.59
N SER A 195 -7.32 22.39 9.70
CA SER A 195 -6.29 23.42 9.79
C SER A 195 -6.66 24.34 10.96
N THR A 196 -6.24 23.98 12.18
CA THR A 196 -6.17 24.81 13.41
C THR A 196 -5.92 23.81 14.54
N THR A 197 -4.84 23.85 15.32
CA THR A 197 -4.29 24.99 16.08
C THR A 197 -2.82 24.71 16.45
N ILE A 198 -1.91 25.61 16.11
CA ILE A 198 -0.78 25.93 16.99
C ILE A 198 -1.05 27.36 17.47
N GLU A 199 -1.82 27.46 18.54
CA GLU A 199 -1.63 28.53 19.51
C GLU A 199 -1.00 27.87 20.74
N GLY A 200 0.08 28.47 21.21
CA GLY A 200 0.96 28.00 22.29
C GLY A 200 2.32 28.63 22.13
#